data_AF-A0A7X7MJE4-F1
#
_entry.id   AF-A0A7X7MJE4-F1
#
_cell.length_a   1.000
_cell.length_b   1.000
_cell.length_c   1.000
_cell.angle_alpha   90.00
_cell.angle_beta   90.00
_cell.angle_gamma   90.00
#
_symmetry.space_group_name_H-M   'P 1'
#
loop_
_entity.id
_entity.type
_entity.pdbx_description
1 polymer ?
#
loop_
_entity_poly.entity_id
_entity_poly.type
_entity_poly.pdbx_seq_one_letter_code
_entity_poly.pdbx_strand_id
1 'polypeptide(L)'
;MSITSASENQSREFGPQPIVAILQELGLRNRDLVTASTEQLTYKMVAKACRGRWLSNNVRGKVLRALNKASDRKYTLADLFNYS
;
A
#
# COMPACT_ATOMS: atom_id res chain seq x y z
N MET A 1 -3.49 -15.97 35.32
CA MET A 1 -4.26 -14.73 35.05
C MET A 1 -3.44 -13.81 34.17
N SER A 2 -4.05 -13.32 33.09
CA SER A 2 -3.54 -12.35 32.11
C SER A 2 -3.36 -10.95 32.69
N ILE A 3 -2.45 -10.17 32.08
CA ILE A 3 -2.55 -8.78 31.56
C ILE A 3 -1.18 -8.08 31.72
N THR A 4 -0.60 -7.30 30.81
CA THR A 4 -0.89 -6.89 29.43
C THR A 4 0.46 -6.40 28.91
N SER A 5 1.01 -7.01 27.86
CA SER A 5 2.17 -6.46 27.17
C SER A 5 1.76 -5.12 26.57
N ALA A 6 2.30 -4.03 27.12
CA ALA A 6 2.15 -2.70 26.57
C ALA A 6 2.55 -2.74 25.09
N SER A 7 1.57 -2.64 24.19
CA SER A 7 1.84 -2.52 22.77
C SER A 7 2.55 -1.18 22.56
N GLU A 8 3.87 -1.22 22.46
CA GLU A 8 4.67 -0.11 22.00
C GLU A 8 4.00 0.48 20.77
N ASN A 9 3.65 1.77 20.85
CA ASN A 9 3.25 2.60 19.73
C ASN A 9 4.46 2.74 18.79
N GLN A 10 4.87 1.64 18.15
CA GLN A 10 5.73 1.71 16.98
C GLN A 10 5.00 2.61 16.01
N SER A 11 5.53 3.81 15.78
CA SER A 11 5.02 4.75 14.78
C SER A 11 4.97 4.01 13.45
N ARG A 12 3.80 3.45 13.13
CA ARG A 12 3.54 2.66 11.91
C ARG A 12 3.46 3.56 10.68
N GLU A 13 4.01 4.77 10.74
CA GLU A 13 3.94 5.77 9.69
C GLU A 13 5.37 6.03 9.21
N PHE A 14 5.70 5.46 8.05
CA PHE A 14 7.02 5.53 7.42
C PHE A 14 7.17 6.78 6.52
N GLY A 15 6.33 7.79 6.76
CA GLY A 15 6.26 8.99 5.92
C GLY A 15 5.73 8.72 4.51
N PRO A 16 5.82 9.71 3.61
CA PRO A 16 5.31 9.58 2.23
C PRO A 16 5.99 8.42 1.50
N GLN A 17 5.18 7.54 0.91
CA GLN A 17 5.66 6.37 0.20
C GLN A 17 5.85 6.64 -1.30
N PRO A 18 6.82 5.97 -1.95
CA PRO A 18 7.05 6.06 -3.39
C PRO A 18 5.79 5.82 -4.26
N ILE A 19 4.87 4.95 -3.80
CA ILE A 19 3.61 4.69 -4.49
C ILE A 19 2.81 5.96 -4.81
N VAL A 20 2.88 7.01 -3.96
CA VAL A 20 2.15 8.26 -4.21
C VAL A 20 2.67 8.95 -5.46
N ALA A 21 3.99 9.04 -5.61
CA ALA A 21 4.62 9.64 -6.77
C ALA A 21 4.26 8.85 -8.04
N ILE A 22 4.35 7.52 -7.99
CA ILE A 22 4.00 6.65 -9.13
C ILE A 22 2.54 6.84 -9.54
N LEU A 23 1.61 6.91 -8.58
CA LEU A 23 0.19 7.16 -8.87
C LEU A 23 -0.03 8.54 -9.52
N GLN A 24 0.65 9.57 -9.04
CA GLN A 24 0.58 10.92 -9.60
C GLN A 24 1.14 10.98 -11.02
N GLU A 25 2.30 10.36 -11.27
CA GLU A 25 2.92 10.29 -12.59
C GLU A 25 2.04 9.56 -13.61
N LEU A 26 1.35 8.52 -13.18
CA LEU A 26 0.43 7.75 -14.03
C LEU A 26 -0.98 8.36 -14.12
N GLY A 27 -1.26 9.43 -13.37
CA GLY A 27 -2.61 10.01 -13.28
C GLY A 27 -3.65 9.08 -12.65
N LEU A 28 -3.22 8.04 -11.92
CA LEU A 28 -4.07 7.03 -11.31
C LEU A 28 -4.56 7.47 -9.92
N ARG A 29 -5.83 7.23 -9.63
CA ARG A 29 -6.43 7.44 -8.31
C ARG A 29 -6.54 6.12 -7.56
N ASN A 30 -6.68 6.21 -6.23
CA ASN A 30 -6.89 5.04 -5.37
C ASN A 30 -8.07 4.15 -5.82
N ARG A 31 -9.13 4.75 -6.38
CA ARG A 31 -10.30 4.03 -6.89
C ARG A 31 -9.94 3.20 -8.12
N ASP A 32 -9.07 3.70 -8.99
CA ASP A 32 -8.66 3.00 -10.21
C ASP A 32 -7.90 1.71 -9.86
N LEU A 33 -7.08 1.73 -8.80
CA LEU A 33 -6.41 0.53 -8.29
C LEU A 33 -7.42 -0.49 -7.76
N VAL A 34 -8.44 -0.03 -7.04
CA VAL A 34 -9.50 -0.91 -6.54
C VAL A 34 -10.28 -1.54 -7.69
N THR A 35 -10.60 -0.76 -8.73
CA THR A 35 -11.32 -1.25 -9.92
C THR A 35 -10.45 -2.18 -10.77
N ALA A 36 -9.15 -1.95 -10.88
CA ALA A 36 -8.23 -2.81 -11.63
C ALA A 36 -7.91 -4.12 -10.89
N SER A 37 -7.94 -4.12 -9.55
CA SER A 37 -7.60 -5.28 -8.74
C SER A 37 -8.56 -6.44 -8.98
N THR A 38 -8.00 -7.65 -9.15
CA THR A 38 -8.75 -8.91 -9.17
C THR A 38 -8.94 -9.52 -7.79
N GLU A 39 -8.35 -8.90 -6.76
CA GLU A 39 -8.38 -9.37 -5.38
C GLU A 39 -9.25 -8.46 -4.52
N GLN A 40 -9.57 -8.90 -3.31
CA GLN A 40 -10.22 -8.04 -2.33
C GLN A 40 -9.24 -6.95 -1.84
N LEU A 41 -9.22 -5.84 -2.57
CA LEU A 41 -8.50 -4.61 -2.28
C LEU A 41 -9.53 -3.49 -2.06
N THR A 42 -9.44 -2.78 -0.93
CA THR A 42 -10.36 -1.69 -0.61
C THR A 42 -9.69 -0.34 -0.77
N TYR A 43 -10.49 0.71 -1.00
CA TYR A 43 -9.99 2.09 -1.07
C TYR A 43 -9.16 2.48 0.17
N LYS A 44 -9.60 2.05 1.36
CA LYS A 44 -8.89 2.32 2.62
C LYS A 44 -7.51 1.65 2.67
N MET A 45 -7.34 0.48 2.04
CA MET A 45 -6.04 -0.20 1.98
C MET A 45 -5.07 0.57 1.09
N VAL A 46 -5.53 1.05 -0.06
CA VAL A 46 -4.72 1.88 -0.97
C VAL A 46 -4.37 3.23 -0.33
N ALA A 47 -5.34 3.86 0.33
CA ALA A 47 -5.11 5.12 1.05
C ALA A 47 -4.08 4.96 2.19
N LYS A 48 -4.08 3.81 2.90
CA LYS A 48 -3.06 3.50 3.91
C LYS A 48 -1.67 3.34 3.28
N ALA A 49 -1.57 2.69 2.12
CA ALA A 49 -0.32 2.56 1.37
C ALA A 49 0.25 3.94 1.01
N CYS A 50 -0.60 4.83 0.49
CA CYS A 50 -0.20 6.19 0.12
C CYS A 50 0.29 7.02 1.31
N ARG A 51 -0.35 6.88 2.48
CA ARG A 51 0.05 7.60 3.70
C ARG A 51 1.32 7.06 4.36
N GLY A 52 1.84 5.92 3.89
CA GLY A 52 2.96 5.22 4.52
C GLY A 52 2.64 4.55 5.82
N ARG A 53 1.37 4.15 6.00
CA ARG A 53 1.02 3.31 7.13
C ARG A 53 1.53 1.90 6.89
N TRP A 54 2.07 1.25 7.92
CA TRP A 54 2.51 -0.14 7.85
C TRP A 54 1.38 -1.04 7.34
N LEU A 55 1.71 -1.86 6.35
CA LEU A 55 0.82 -2.81 5.72
C LEU A 55 1.45 -4.20 5.80
N SER A 56 0.62 -5.22 6.02
CA SER A 56 1.07 -6.60 5.95
C SER A 56 1.47 -6.97 4.53
N ASN A 57 2.34 -7.97 4.40
CA ASN A 57 2.89 -8.39 3.11
C ASN A 57 1.82 -8.76 2.08
N ASN A 58 0.73 -9.39 2.55
CA ASN A 58 -0.43 -9.73 1.72
C ASN A 58 -1.09 -8.49 1.12
N VAL A 59 -1.23 -7.41 1.90
CA VAL A 59 -1.84 -6.17 1.40
C VAL A 59 -0.90 -5.44 0.45
N ARG A 60 0.41 -5.41 0.76
CA ARG A 60 1.42 -4.84 -0.14
C ARG A 60 1.41 -5.55 -1.50
N GLY A 61 1.34 -6.88 -1.51
CA GLY A 61 1.22 -7.67 -2.73
C GLY A 61 -0.04 -7.39 -3.55
N LYS A 62 -1.20 -7.22 -2.88
CA LYS A 62 -2.45 -6.82 -3.53
C LYS A 62 -2.34 -5.46 -4.23
N VAL A 63 -1.77 -4.48 -3.54
CA VAL A 63 -1.57 -3.13 -4.08
C VAL A 63 -0.63 -3.16 -5.28
N LEU A 64 0.46 -3.93 -5.20
CA LEU A 64 1.39 -4.11 -6.30
C LEU A 64 0.73 -4.69 -7.55
N ARG A 65 -0.01 -5.79 -7.39
CA ARG A 65 -0.70 -6.45 -8.50
C ARG A 65 -1.76 -5.53 -9.12
N ALA A 66 -2.49 -4.79 -8.29
CA ALA A 66 -3.46 -3.81 -8.74
C ALA A 66 -2.81 -2.67 -9.53
N LEU A 67 -1.69 -2.13 -9.03
CA LEU A 67 -0.94 -1.08 -9.71
C LEU A 67 -0.41 -1.56 -11.05
N ASN A 68 0.29 -2.69 -11.09
CA ASN A 68 0.86 -3.25 -12.32
C ASN A 68 -0.22 -3.48 -13.39
N LYS A 69 -1.42 -3.91 -12.96
CA LYS A 69 -2.56 -4.11 -13.85
C LYS A 69 -3.18 -2.79 -14.32
N ALA A 70 -3.25 -1.78 -13.46
CA ALA A 70 -3.78 -0.46 -13.82
C ALA A 70 -2.83 0.35 -14.71
N SER A 71 -1.52 0.16 -14.54
CA SER A 71 -0.48 0.92 -15.24
C SER A 71 0.09 0.23 -16.47
N ASP A 72 -0.28 -1.02 -16.73
CA ASP A 72 0.34 -1.91 -17.73
C ASP A 72 1.89 -1.94 -17.66
N ARG A 73 2.41 -1.76 -16.44
CA ARG A 73 3.86 -1.72 -16.15
C ARG A 73 4.19 -2.73 -15.07
N LYS A 74 5.46 -3.10 -14.99
CA LYS A 74 5.97 -4.02 -13.97
C LYS A 74 6.74 -3.25 -12.91
N TYR A 75 6.08 -2.95 -11.80
CA TYR A 75 6.71 -2.51 -10.57
C TYR A 75 6.98 -3.70 -9.63
N THR A 76 7.81 -3.47 -8.63
CA THR A 76 8.13 -4.38 -7.53
C THR A 76 7.78 -3.75 -6.18
N LEU A 77 7.74 -4.54 -5.10
CA LEU A 77 7.44 -3.99 -3.77
C LEU A 77 8.41 -2.91 -3.31
N ALA A 78 9.68 -3.00 -3.71
CA ALA A 78 10.71 -2.01 -3.40
C ALA A 78 10.47 -0.67 -4.10
N ASP A 79 9.78 -0.68 -5.26
CA ASP A 79 9.40 0.55 -5.96
C ASP A 79 8.22 1.25 -5.29
N LEU A 80 7.38 0.52 -4.54
CA LEU A 80 6.15 1.07 -3.95
C LEU A 80 6.34 1.50 -2.49
N PHE A 81 7.21 0.81 -1.75
CA PHE A 81 7.37 0.97 -0.31
C PHE A 81 8.84 1.14 0.06
N ASN A 82 9.12 2.10 0.94
CA ASN A 82 10.47 2.38 1.44
C ASN A 82 10.86 1.55 2.67
N TYR A 83 10.06 0.54 3.02
CA TYR A 83 10.24 -0.31 4.20
C TYR A 83 10.06 -1.80 3.87
N SER A 84 10.84 -2.63 4.56
CA SER A 84 10.90 -4.10 4.39
C SER A 84 9.75 -4.83 5.09
#